data_AF-A0A978S267-F1
#
_entry.id   AF-A0A978S267-F1
#
_cell.length_a   1.000
_cell.length_b   1.000
_cell.length_c   1.000
_cell.angle_alpha   90.00
_cell.angle_beta   90.00
_cell.angle_gamma   90.00
#
_symmetry.space_group_name_H-M   'P 1'
#
loop_
_entity.id
_entity.type
_entity.pdbx_description
1 polymer ?
#
loop_
_entity_poly.entity_id
_entity_poly.type
_entity_poly.pdbx_seq_one_letter_code
_entity_poly.pdbx_strand_id
1 'polypeptide(L)'
;MSLNVEIIEQSFEKIKPRAEEFAASFYDNLFAVYPEVLPLFASTDMSKQQKKLVSSLVLVVESLHHPEALGQVLQALGARHVGYGTIPDYYGPVGQALLTTFAQYLGEDWTAEVKQAWTDAYKAITVQMLQGAGQDFTLEQVQLDTGEIPVRGERHPTPTTETEAPAAVGGEESEPLAVEILESSFELIKPRADEFTASFYENLLATHPELRPLFAGTEMPKQQKKLLNSLV
;
A
#
# COMPACT_ATOMS: atom_id res chain seq x y z
N MET A 1 8.22 12.26 19.61
CA MET A 1 8.90 10.94 19.62
C MET A 1 9.62 10.79 18.28
N SER A 2 10.80 10.19 18.25
CA SER A 2 11.49 9.84 17.01
C SER A 2 10.93 8.51 16.46
N LEU A 3 10.65 8.43 15.16
CA LEU A 3 10.23 7.19 14.52
C LEU A 3 11.36 6.15 14.58
N ASN A 4 11.01 4.89 14.82
CA ASN A 4 11.96 3.79 14.73
C ASN A 4 12.05 3.30 13.27
N VAL A 5 12.85 4.01 12.49
CA VAL A 5 12.98 3.81 11.03
C VAL A 5 13.44 2.39 10.71
N GLU A 6 14.41 1.86 11.45
CA GLU A 6 14.97 0.53 11.22
C GLU A 6 13.90 -0.58 11.39
N ILE A 7 13.06 -0.50 12.42
CA ILE A 7 11.96 -1.46 12.62
C ILE A 7 10.96 -1.39 11.45
N ILE A 8 10.62 -0.17 11.01
CA ILE A 8 9.66 0.04 9.91
C ILE A 8 10.23 -0.54 8.61
N GLU A 9 11.49 -0.25 8.28
CA GLU A 9 12.14 -0.78 7.09
C GLU A 9 12.23 -2.32 7.12
N GLN A 10 12.76 -2.90 8.21
CA GLN A 10 12.94 -4.35 8.32
C GLN A 10 11.61 -5.12 8.25
N SER A 11 10.57 -4.61 8.92
CA SER A 11 9.25 -5.23 8.86
C SER A 11 8.59 -5.03 7.49
N PHE A 12 8.79 -3.89 6.82
CA PHE A 12 8.28 -3.67 5.47
C PHE A 12 8.95 -4.56 4.42
N GLU A 13 10.26 -4.83 4.53
CA GLU A 13 10.97 -5.76 3.62
C GLU A 13 10.33 -7.15 3.61
N LYS A 14 9.80 -7.63 4.75
CA LYS A 14 9.09 -8.92 4.84
C LYS A 14 7.74 -8.92 4.11
N ILE A 15 7.15 -7.75 3.88
CA ILE A 15 5.88 -7.58 3.16
C ILE A 15 6.08 -7.51 1.65
N LYS A 16 7.20 -6.94 1.18
CA LYS A 16 7.43 -6.66 -0.25
C LYS A 16 7.14 -7.84 -1.20
N PRO A 17 7.55 -9.09 -0.91
CA PRO A 17 7.26 -10.22 -1.80
C PRO A 17 5.77 -10.50 -2.01
N ARG A 18 4.91 -10.01 -1.10
CA ARG A 18 3.45 -10.19 -1.11
C ARG A 18 2.71 -8.84 -1.15
N ALA A 19 3.35 -7.79 -1.69
CA ALA A 19 2.82 -6.44 -1.62
C ALA A 19 1.46 -6.27 -2.33
N GLU A 20 1.22 -6.99 -3.43
CA GLU A 20 -0.07 -6.95 -4.12
C GLU A 20 -1.19 -7.57 -3.29
N GLU A 21 -0.94 -8.76 -2.71
CA GLU A 21 -1.88 -9.42 -1.80
C GLU A 21 -2.14 -8.56 -0.56
N PHE A 22 -1.09 -7.98 0.03
CA PHE A 22 -1.19 -7.05 1.16
C PHE A 22 -2.11 -5.88 0.82
N ALA A 23 -1.93 -5.25 -0.34
CA ALA A 23 -2.76 -4.12 -0.74
C ALA A 23 -4.22 -4.52 -0.98
N ALA A 24 -4.47 -5.71 -1.54
CA ALA A 24 -5.83 -6.24 -1.68
C ALA A 24 -6.48 -6.47 -0.31
N SER A 25 -5.77 -7.13 0.61
CA SER A 25 -6.24 -7.39 1.97
C SER A 25 -6.49 -6.10 2.76
N PHE A 26 -5.70 -5.05 2.55
CA PHE A 26 -5.95 -3.73 3.11
C PHE A 26 -7.33 -3.18 2.71
N TYR A 27 -7.68 -3.21 1.42
CA TYR A 27 -8.99 -2.71 0.97
C TYR A 27 -10.13 -3.60 1.44
N ASP A 28 -9.93 -4.92 1.49
CA ASP A 28 -10.92 -5.84 2.07
C ASP A 28 -11.18 -5.51 3.54
N ASN A 29 -10.13 -5.29 4.34
CA ASN A 29 -10.22 -4.92 5.75
C ASN A 29 -10.92 -3.55 5.91
N LEU A 30 -10.53 -2.55 5.09
CA LEU A 30 -11.10 -1.21 5.13
C LEU A 30 -12.61 -1.23 4.84
N PHE A 31 -13.02 -1.91 3.77
CA PHE A 31 -14.43 -1.95 3.37
C PHE A 31 -15.29 -2.83 4.28
N ALA A 32 -14.70 -3.82 4.94
CA ALA A 32 -15.40 -4.64 5.93
C ALA A 32 -15.73 -3.85 7.21
N VAL A 33 -14.78 -3.04 7.70
CA VAL A 33 -14.96 -2.28 8.96
C VAL A 33 -15.64 -0.95 8.72
N TYR A 34 -15.41 -0.35 7.56
CA TYR A 34 -15.88 1.00 7.27
C TYR A 34 -16.51 1.07 5.86
N PRO A 35 -17.67 0.41 5.65
CA PRO A 35 -18.34 0.39 4.35
C PRO A 35 -18.76 1.80 3.87
N GLU A 36 -18.83 2.78 4.77
CA GLU A 36 -19.13 4.18 4.44
C GLU A 36 -18.14 4.83 3.48
N VAL A 37 -16.91 4.31 3.36
CA VAL A 37 -15.94 4.82 2.36
C VAL A 37 -16.10 4.21 0.98
N LEU A 38 -16.88 3.12 0.80
CA LEU A 38 -17.09 2.48 -0.50
C LEU A 38 -17.50 3.45 -1.62
N PRO A 39 -18.40 4.44 -1.39
CA PRO A 39 -18.77 5.41 -2.41
C PRO A 39 -17.59 6.22 -2.96
N LEU A 40 -16.53 6.46 -2.18
CA LEU A 40 -15.33 7.17 -2.64
C LEU A 40 -14.56 6.39 -3.71
N PHE A 41 -14.72 5.06 -3.73
CA PHE A 41 -14.02 4.15 -4.63
C PHE A 41 -14.92 3.63 -5.78
N ALA A 42 -16.18 4.07 -5.86
CA ALA A 42 -17.17 3.52 -6.79
C ALA A 42 -16.79 3.69 -8.28
N SER A 43 -15.99 4.71 -8.61
CA SER A 43 -15.48 4.96 -9.96
C SER A 43 -13.97 4.70 -10.09
N THR A 44 -13.39 3.95 -9.14
CA THR A 44 -11.96 3.69 -9.08
C THR A 44 -11.63 2.30 -9.60
N ASP A 45 -10.62 2.23 -10.47
CA ASP A 45 -9.98 0.97 -10.84
C ASP A 45 -9.18 0.44 -9.65
N MET A 46 -9.73 -0.57 -8.97
CA MET A 46 -9.17 -1.08 -7.72
C MET A 46 -7.79 -1.72 -7.89
N SER A 47 -7.50 -2.34 -9.05
CA SER A 47 -6.16 -2.88 -9.32
C SER A 47 -5.12 -1.77 -9.39
N LYS A 48 -5.43 -0.67 -10.09
CA LYS A 48 -4.54 0.52 -10.12
C LYS A 48 -4.44 1.17 -8.74
N GLN A 49 -5.52 1.19 -7.98
CA GLN A 49 -5.54 1.79 -6.65
C GLN A 49 -4.70 1.00 -5.63
N GLN A 50 -4.71 -0.32 -5.70
CA GLN A 50 -3.81 -1.19 -4.92
C GLN A 50 -2.34 -0.89 -5.26
N LYS A 51 -1.99 -0.79 -6.54
CA LYS A 51 -0.63 -0.43 -6.97
C LYS A 51 -0.21 0.94 -6.45
N LYS A 52 -1.09 1.95 -6.53
CA LYS A 52 -0.84 3.29 -5.97
C LYS A 52 -0.57 3.25 -4.47
N LEU A 53 -1.30 2.43 -3.72
CA LEU A 53 -1.07 2.26 -2.29
C LEU A 53 0.32 1.68 -2.03
N VAL A 54 0.70 0.59 -2.70
CA VAL A 54 2.03 -0.02 -2.56
C VAL A 54 3.13 0.99 -2.89
N SER A 55 3.02 1.69 -4.03
CA SER A 55 4.01 2.70 -4.41
C SER A 55 4.12 3.84 -3.39
N SER A 56 3.00 4.25 -2.78
CA SER A 56 3.00 5.28 -1.74
C SER A 56 3.67 4.79 -0.46
N LEU A 57 3.42 3.54 -0.05
CA LEU A 57 4.09 2.94 1.12
C LEU A 57 5.59 2.80 0.89
N VAL A 58 6.02 2.33 -0.29
CA VAL A 58 7.45 2.26 -0.65
C VAL A 58 8.08 3.65 -0.56
N LEU A 59 7.45 4.66 -1.18
CA LEU A 59 7.96 6.03 -1.16
C LEU A 59 8.13 6.54 0.27
N VAL A 60 7.12 6.34 1.12
CA VAL A 60 7.16 6.76 2.53
C VAL A 60 8.31 6.07 3.26
N VAL A 61 8.40 4.74 3.19
CA VAL A 61 9.41 3.95 3.90
C VAL A 61 10.82 4.36 3.45
N GLU A 62 11.06 4.46 2.14
CA GLU A 62 12.38 4.85 1.62
C GLU A 62 12.75 6.31 1.94
N SER A 63 11.76 7.15 2.25
CA SER A 63 11.97 8.57 2.58
C SER A 63 12.03 8.85 4.09
N LEU A 64 11.94 7.83 4.96
CA LEU A 64 11.92 8.02 6.42
C LEU A 64 13.21 8.67 6.95
N HIS A 65 14.34 8.51 6.25
CA HIS A 65 15.60 9.17 6.56
C HIS A 65 15.65 10.66 6.14
N HIS A 66 14.63 11.15 5.45
CA HIS A 66 14.51 12.52 4.94
C HIS A 66 13.20 13.20 5.40
N PRO A 67 12.99 13.36 6.73
CA PRO A 67 11.70 13.72 7.30
C PRO A 67 11.14 15.07 6.83
N GLU A 68 12.01 16.07 6.58
CA GLU A 68 11.59 17.39 6.09
C GLU A 68 11.01 17.32 4.67
N ALA A 69 11.68 16.58 3.78
CA ALA A 69 11.24 16.42 2.40
C ALA A 69 10.00 15.52 2.32
N LEU A 70 9.97 14.44 3.11
CA LEU A 70 8.79 13.58 3.24
C LEU A 70 7.57 14.38 3.75
N GLY A 71 7.75 15.27 4.73
CA GLY A 71 6.68 16.14 5.22
C GLY A 71 6.03 16.98 4.12
N GLN A 72 6.83 17.60 3.24
CA GLN A 72 6.31 18.40 2.12
C GLN A 72 5.49 17.56 1.13
N VAL A 73 5.95 16.34 0.83
CA VAL A 73 5.25 15.42 -0.06
C VAL A 73 3.92 14.98 0.55
N LEU A 74 3.92 14.64 1.85
CA LEU A 74 2.73 14.23 2.57
C LEU A 74 1.71 15.36 2.67
N GLN A 75 2.16 16.61 2.87
CA GLN A 75 1.28 17.78 2.83
C GLN A 75 0.68 17.97 1.43
N ALA A 76 1.48 17.90 0.37
CA ALA A 76 0.97 17.99 -1.01
C ALA A 76 -0.02 16.87 -1.33
N LEU A 77 0.24 15.65 -0.84
CA LEU A 77 -0.65 14.51 -0.98
C LEU A 77 -1.96 14.71 -0.22
N GLY A 78 -1.90 15.25 1.01
CA GLY A 78 -3.05 15.61 1.82
C GLY A 78 -3.95 16.65 1.15
N ALA A 79 -3.36 17.70 0.56
CA ALA A 79 -4.10 18.70 -0.21
C ALA A 79 -4.88 18.07 -1.38
N ARG A 80 -4.29 17.09 -2.07
CA ARG A 80 -4.97 16.33 -3.14
C ARG A 80 -6.10 15.45 -2.60
N HIS A 81 -5.94 14.87 -1.41
CA HIS A 81 -6.96 14.01 -0.78
C HIS A 81 -8.26 14.77 -0.46
N VAL A 82 -8.18 16.07 -0.17
CA VAL A 82 -9.38 16.93 -0.07
C VAL A 82 -10.18 16.90 -1.38
N GLY A 83 -9.50 16.95 -2.52
CA GLY A 83 -10.13 16.87 -3.84
C GLY A 83 -10.79 15.53 -4.15
N TYR A 84 -10.43 14.46 -3.43
CA TYR A 84 -11.05 13.14 -3.54
C TYR A 84 -12.25 12.96 -2.60
N GLY A 85 -12.57 13.96 -1.77
CA GLY A 85 -13.64 13.88 -0.78
C GLY A 85 -13.22 13.26 0.55
N THR A 86 -11.92 13.09 0.80
CA THR A 86 -11.42 12.61 2.10
C THR A 86 -11.66 13.65 3.20
N ILE A 87 -12.16 13.20 4.34
CA ILE A 87 -12.35 14.01 5.55
C ILE A 87 -11.47 13.46 6.71
N PRO A 88 -11.21 14.25 7.76
CA PRO A 88 -10.39 13.82 8.90
C PRO A 88 -10.86 12.50 9.54
N ASP A 89 -12.17 12.27 9.62
CA ASP A 89 -12.76 11.09 10.25
C ASP A 89 -12.39 9.77 9.54
N TYR A 90 -11.97 9.82 8.27
CA TYR A 90 -11.57 8.62 7.52
C TYR A 90 -10.15 8.14 7.86
N TYR A 91 -9.29 8.99 8.43
CA TYR A 91 -7.91 8.59 8.74
C TYR A 91 -7.84 7.55 9.88
N GLY A 92 -8.74 7.61 10.86
CA GLY A 92 -8.83 6.59 11.91
C GLY A 92 -9.05 5.18 11.34
N PRO A 93 -10.17 4.94 10.62
CA PRO A 93 -10.48 3.67 9.98
C PRO A 93 -9.41 3.18 8.99
N VAL A 94 -8.82 4.09 8.20
CA VAL A 94 -7.72 3.75 7.28
C VAL A 94 -6.50 3.24 8.05
N GLY A 95 -6.13 3.90 9.15
CA GLY A 95 -5.04 3.46 10.00
C GLY A 95 -5.31 2.11 10.66
N GLN A 96 -6.53 1.88 11.14
CA GLN A 96 -6.94 0.60 11.71
C GLN A 96 -6.83 -0.54 10.67
N ALA A 97 -7.35 -0.33 9.46
CA ALA A 97 -7.28 -1.31 8.39
C ALA A 97 -5.82 -1.62 8.02
N LEU A 98 -4.97 -0.60 7.88
CA LEU A 98 -3.56 -0.77 7.55
C LEU A 98 -2.80 -1.55 8.61
N LEU A 99 -2.94 -1.17 9.89
CA LEU A 99 -2.27 -1.85 11.00
C LEU A 99 -2.75 -3.29 11.17
N THR A 100 -4.03 -3.57 10.90
CA THR A 100 -4.56 -4.93 10.88
C THR A 100 -3.93 -5.75 9.77
N THR A 101 -3.82 -5.19 8.56
CA THR A 101 -3.19 -5.90 7.44
C THR A 101 -1.71 -6.19 7.74
N PHE A 102 -0.98 -5.26 8.36
CA PHE A 102 0.38 -5.55 8.82
C PHE A 102 0.42 -6.70 9.82
N ALA A 103 -0.49 -6.72 10.80
CA ALA A 103 -0.58 -7.82 11.75
C ALA A 103 -0.82 -9.18 11.07
N GLN A 104 -1.73 -9.22 10.09
CA GLN A 104 -2.06 -10.43 9.35
C GLN A 104 -0.87 -10.98 8.55
N TYR A 105 -0.08 -10.09 7.92
CA TYR A 105 1.01 -10.52 7.03
C TYR A 105 2.34 -10.74 7.75
N LEU A 106 2.58 -10.06 8.87
CA LEU A 106 3.77 -10.24 9.71
C LEU A 106 3.60 -11.40 10.71
N GLY A 107 2.37 -11.73 11.12
CA GLY A 107 2.10 -12.86 12.01
C GLY A 107 2.90 -12.74 13.31
N GLU A 108 3.76 -13.72 13.59
CA GLU A 108 4.63 -13.72 14.79
C GLU A 108 5.62 -12.55 14.82
N ASP A 109 5.97 -11.98 13.66
CA ASP A 109 6.82 -10.80 13.55
C ASP A 109 6.09 -9.49 13.91
N TRP A 110 4.76 -9.52 14.13
CA TRP A 110 3.98 -8.37 14.59
C TRP A 110 4.12 -8.18 16.12
N THR A 111 5.33 -7.89 16.57
CA THR A 111 5.60 -7.65 17.99
C THR A 111 5.02 -6.32 18.47
N ALA A 112 5.00 -6.09 19.79
CA ALA A 112 4.53 -4.83 20.36
C ALA A 112 5.34 -3.63 19.85
N GLU A 113 6.65 -3.80 19.68
CA GLU A 113 7.57 -2.79 19.15
C GLU A 113 7.26 -2.46 17.69
N VAL A 114 7.00 -3.49 16.85
CA VAL A 114 6.63 -3.31 15.44
C VAL A 114 5.28 -2.61 15.33
N LYS A 115 4.28 -3.05 16.10
CA LYS A 115 2.97 -2.40 16.18
C LYS A 115 3.10 -0.93 16.56
N GLN A 116 3.89 -0.62 17.59
CA GLN A 116 4.09 0.74 18.05
C GLN A 116 4.80 1.60 16.99
N ALA A 117 5.85 1.08 16.35
CA ALA A 117 6.59 1.80 15.30
C ALA A 117 5.68 2.18 14.11
N TRP A 118 4.85 1.25 13.63
CA TRP A 118 3.90 1.53 12.55
C TRP A 118 2.75 2.45 12.99
N THR A 119 2.30 2.33 14.24
CA THR A 119 1.30 3.25 14.82
C THR A 119 1.82 4.68 14.83
N ASP A 120 3.06 4.89 15.29
CA ASP A 120 3.68 6.21 15.35
C ASP A 120 3.94 6.78 13.95
N ALA A 121 4.38 5.92 13.01
CA ALA A 121 4.58 6.30 11.62
C ALA A 121 3.25 6.76 10.97
N TYR A 122 2.17 5.98 11.15
CA TYR A 122 0.86 6.33 10.61
C TYR A 122 0.33 7.65 11.18
N LYS A 123 0.48 7.88 12.49
CA LYS A 123 0.09 9.15 13.12
C LYS A 123 0.89 10.32 12.57
N ALA A 124 2.20 10.17 12.42
CA ALA A 124 3.06 11.20 11.84
C ALA A 124 2.65 11.53 10.40
N ILE A 125 2.37 10.52 9.58
CA ILE A 125 1.88 10.68 8.21
C ILE A 125 0.54 11.41 8.19
N THR A 126 -0.39 10.99 9.04
CA THR A 126 -1.73 11.58 9.15
C THR A 126 -1.67 13.06 9.50
N VAL A 127 -0.85 13.45 10.48
CA VAL A 127 -0.65 14.86 10.84
C VAL A 127 -0.16 15.67 9.64
N GLN A 128 0.85 15.18 8.90
CA GLN A 128 1.37 15.89 7.73
C GLN A 128 0.32 16.01 6.62
N MET A 129 -0.46 14.96 6.36
CA MET A 129 -1.52 15.00 5.36
C MET A 129 -2.66 15.97 5.76
N LEU A 130 -3.08 15.94 7.02
CA LEU A 130 -4.11 16.84 7.54
C LEU A 130 -3.65 18.30 7.51
N GLN A 131 -2.40 18.57 7.86
CA GLN A 131 -1.80 19.89 7.72
C GLN A 131 -1.84 20.37 6.26
N GLY A 132 -1.49 19.50 5.32
CA GLY A 132 -1.61 19.77 3.88
C GLY A 132 -3.05 20.01 3.40
N ALA A 133 -4.02 19.37 4.04
CA ALA A 133 -5.46 19.58 3.83
C ALA A 133 -6.01 20.86 4.49
N GLY A 134 -5.14 21.67 5.12
CA GLY A 134 -5.54 22.89 5.84
C GLY A 134 -6.20 22.62 7.19
N GLN A 135 -6.01 21.43 7.75
CA GLN A 135 -6.51 21.04 9.08
C GLN A 135 -5.37 21.10 10.10
N ASP A 136 -5.64 21.62 11.29
CA ASP A 136 -4.65 21.70 12.37
C ASP A 136 -4.88 20.55 13.36
N PHE A 137 -4.10 19.48 13.21
CA PHE A 137 -4.15 18.27 14.04
C PHE A 137 -2.79 17.98 14.66
N THR A 138 -2.82 17.46 15.88
CA THR A 138 -1.65 16.96 16.62
C THR A 138 -1.65 15.44 16.71
N LEU A 139 -0.50 14.85 17.03
CA LEU A 139 -0.36 13.40 17.21
C LEU A 139 -1.33 12.82 18.26
N GLU A 140 -1.67 13.61 19.28
CA GLU A 140 -2.60 13.22 20.35
C GLU A 140 -4.06 13.15 19.87
N GLN A 141 -4.38 13.93 18.85
CA GLN A 141 -5.73 14.00 18.27
C GLN A 141 -5.97 12.91 17.22
N VAL A 142 -4.93 12.27 16.69
CA VAL A 142 -5.07 11.12 15.78
C VAL A 142 -5.39 9.87 16.60
N GLN A 143 -6.68 9.57 16.71
CA GLN A 143 -7.17 8.35 17.33
C GLN A 143 -7.17 7.20 16.32
N LEU A 144 -6.41 6.16 16.64
CA LEU A 144 -6.44 4.89 15.93
C LEU A 144 -7.10 3.88 16.87
N ASP A 145 -8.22 3.33 16.43
CA ASP A 145 -8.71 2.11 17.04
C ASP A 145 -7.78 0.98 16.60
N THR A 146 -7.05 0.39 17.53
CA THR A 146 -6.19 -0.78 17.26
C THR A 146 -6.83 -2.08 17.72
N GLY A 147 -8.15 -2.06 17.97
CA GLY A 147 -8.94 -3.26 18.21
C GLY A 147 -8.81 -4.24 17.05
N GLU A 148 -8.86 -5.53 17.37
CA GLU A 148 -8.80 -6.59 16.37
C GLU A 148 -9.99 -6.50 15.43
N ILE A 149 -9.73 -6.28 14.14
CA ILE A 149 -10.72 -6.59 13.11
C ILE A 149 -10.89 -8.12 13.13
N PRO A 150 -12.12 -8.65 13.27
CA PRO A 150 -12.32 -10.09 13.26
C PRO A 150 -11.76 -10.66 11.96
N VAL A 151 -10.74 -11.52 12.08
CA VAL A 151 -10.20 -12.26 10.94
C VAL A 151 -11.36 -13.07 10.37
N ARG A 152 -11.78 -12.74 9.14
CA ARG A 152 -12.74 -13.58 8.43
C ARG A 152 -12.09 -14.95 8.33
N GLY A 153 -12.67 -15.93 9.04
CA GLY A 153 -12.14 -17.28 9.18
C GLY A 153 -11.56 -17.80 7.87
N GLU A 154 -10.36 -18.33 7.98
CA GLU A 154 -9.51 -18.88 6.92
C GLU A 154 -10.33 -19.40 5.73
N ARG A 155 -10.36 -18.65 4.62
CA ARG A 155 -10.67 -19.28 3.33
C ARG A 155 -9.40 -19.91 2.81
N HIS A 156 -9.05 -21.05 3.40
CA HIS A 156 -8.17 -22.03 2.80
C HIS A 156 -8.98 -22.77 1.72
N PRO A 157 -8.67 -22.65 0.41
CA PRO A 157 -9.32 -23.50 -0.56
C PRO A 157 -8.69 -24.90 -0.44
N THR A 158 -9.42 -25.84 0.15
CA THR A 158 -9.16 -27.27 -0.09
C THR A 158 -10.32 -27.87 -0.88
N PRO A 159 -10.04 -28.79 -1.83
CA PRO A 159 -11.01 -29.26 -2.79
C PRO A 159 -11.92 -30.30 -2.12
N THR A 160 -13.23 -30.19 -2.33
CA THR A 160 -14.14 -31.31 -2.05
C THR A 160 -15.07 -31.53 -3.23
N THR A 161 -14.99 -32.75 -3.70
CA THR A 161 -15.63 -33.38 -4.85
C THR A 161 -17.14 -33.50 -4.68
N GLU A 162 -17.85 -33.16 -5.75
CA GLU A 162 -19.14 -33.66 -6.29
C GLU A 162 -20.24 -34.21 -5.35
N THR A 163 -21.48 -33.70 -5.54
CA THR A 163 -22.60 -34.51 -6.08
C THR A 163 -23.72 -33.61 -6.66
N GLU A 164 -23.85 -33.72 -7.98
CA GLU A 164 -25.01 -33.64 -8.90
C GLU A 164 -25.95 -32.42 -9.00
N ALA A 165 -25.92 -31.85 -10.22
CA ALA A 165 -26.91 -30.97 -10.85
C ALA A 165 -28.11 -31.75 -11.45
N PRO A 166 -29.08 -31.08 -12.09
CA PRO A 166 -28.91 -30.99 -13.55
C PRO A 166 -29.28 -29.65 -14.22
N ALA A 167 -28.36 -29.28 -15.12
CA ALA A 167 -28.54 -28.83 -16.50
C ALA A 167 -29.24 -27.50 -16.84
N ALA A 168 -28.38 -26.57 -17.31
CA ALA A 168 -28.36 -25.93 -18.65
C ALA A 168 -28.07 -24.42 -18.48
N VAL A 169 -27.11 -23.73 -19.11
CA VAL A 169 -26.43 -23.83 -20.42
C VAL A 169 -25.12 -23.02 -20.35
N GLY A 170 -24.04 -23.52 -20.98
CA GLY A 170 -23.10 -22.69 -21.75
C GLY A 170 -21.83 -22.16 -21.08
N GLY A 171 -20.70 -22.80 -21.41
CA GLY A 171 -19.53 -22.10 -21.93
C GLY A 171 -18.46 -21.59 -20.94
N GLU A 172 -17.29 -22.24 -21.06
CA GLU A 172 -15.94 -21.74 -20.75
C GLU A 172 -15.37 -22.05 -19.35
N GLU A 173 -14.43 -22.99 -19.39
CA GLU A 173 -13.56 -23.47 -18.33
C GLU A 173 -12.70 -22.33 -17.78
N SER A 174 -12.59 -22.22 -16.46
CA SER A 174 -11.74 -21.24 -15.80
C SER A 174 -10.29 -21.75 -15.83
N GLU A 175 -9.45 -21.21 -16.73
CA GLU A 175 -8.05 -21.60 -16.85
C GLU A 175 -7.19 -21.12 -15.66
N PRO A 176 -6.20 -21.90 -15.20
CA PRO A 176 -5.28 -21.54 -14.10
C PRO A 176 -4.15 -20.60 -14.55
N LEU A 177 -4.49 -19.54 -15.30
CA LEU A 177 -3.54 -18.78 -16.12
C LEU A 177 -2.97 -17.52 -15.47
N ALA A 178 -3.47 -17.05 -14.31
CA ALA A 178 -3.11 -15.70 -13.84
C ALA A 178 -1.66 -15.56 -13.37
N VAL A 179 -1.08 -16.57 -12.70
CA VAL A 179 0.28 -16.49 -12.14
C VAL A 179 1.32 -16.81 -13.22
N GLU A 180 1.07 -17.82 -14.05
CA GLU A 180 1.95 -18.20 -15.15
C GLU A 180 2.05 -17.08 -16.21
N ILE A 181 0.95 -16.35 -16.47
CA ILE A 181 0.96 -15.19 -17.37
C ILE A 181 1.79 -14.04 -16.78
N LEU A 182 1.73 -13.80 -15.47
CA LEU A 182 2.49 -12.72 -14.84
C LEU A 182 3.99 -13.02 -14.87
N GLU A 183 4.41 -14.21 -14.45
CA GLU A 183 5.82 -14.63 -14.51
C GLU A 183 6.34 -14.64 -15.96
N SER A 184 5.55 -15.17 -16.91
CA SER A 184 5.90 -15.14 -18.34
C SER A 184 6.01 -13.72 -18.89
N SER A 185 5.16 -12.81 -18.41
CA SER A 185 5.20 -11.39 -18.81
C SER A 185 6.44 -10.70 -18.24
N PHE A 186 6.88 -11.06 -17.04
CA PHE A 186 8.12 -10.54 -16.46
C PHE A 186 9.36 -11.07 -17.19
N GLU A 187 9.41 -12.35 -17.59
CA GLU A 187 10.47 -12.90 -18.44
C GLU A 187 10.59 -12.15 -19.78
N LEU A 188 9.46 -11.72 -20.35
CA LEU A 188 9.44 -10.90 -21.58
C LEU A 188 9.96 -9.47 -21.36
N ILE A 189 9.88 -8.94 -20.14
CA ILE A 189 10.32 -7.58 -19.79
C ILE A 189 11.77 -7.57 -19.30
N LYS A 190 12.31 -8.67 -18.75
CA LYS A 190 13.69 -8.80 -18.26
C LYS A 190 14.76 -8.20 -19.20
N PRO A 191 14.73 -8.42 -20.53
CA PRO A 191 15.72 -7.84 -21.44
C PRO A 191 15.68 -6.31 -21.56
N ARG A 192 14.58 -5.69 -21.11
CA ARG A 192 14.32 -4.24 -21.19
C ARG A 192 13.95 -3.63 -19.84
N ALA A 193 14.23 -4.33 -18.74
CA ALA A 193 13.72 -3.94 -17.44
C ALA A 193 14.38 -2.66 -16.90
N ASP A 194 15.61 -2.39 -17.32
CA ASP A 194 16.29 -1.11 -17.11
C ASP A 194 15.56 0.05 -17.82
N GLU A 195 15.10 -0.17 -19.06
CA GLU A 195 14.32 0.83 -19.80
C GLU A 195 12.94 1.05 -19.17
N PHE A 196 12.33 0.00 -18.63
CA PHE A 196 11.04 0.07 -17.95
C PHE A 196 11.13 0.86 -16.64
N THR A 197 12.13 0.58 -15.82
CA THR A 197 12.35 1.31 -14.56
C THR A 197 12.80 2.75 -14.82
N ALA A 198 13.62 2.99 -15.83
CA ALA A 198 13.95 4.35 -16.28
C ALA A 198 12.69 5.10 -16.75
N SER A 199 11.87 4.49 -17.60
CA SER A 199 10.61 5.08 -18.09
C SER A 199 9.61 5.30 -16.95
N PHE A 200 9.58 4.42 -15.95
CA PHE A 200 8.78 4.59 -14.74
C PHE A 200 9.20 5.84 -13.98
N TYR A 201 10.49 6.01 -13.68
CA TYR A 201 10.99 7.20 -12.98
C TYR A 201 10.89 8.46 -13.83
N GLU A 202 11.14 8.39 -15.13
CA GLU A 202 10.95 9.52 -16.04
C GLU A 202 9.48 9.96 -16.09
N ASN A 203 8.55 9.02 -16.24
CA ASN A 203 7.13 9.32 -16.26
C ASN A 203 6.63 9.79 -14.89
N LEU A 204 7.11 9.17 -13.80
CA LEU A 204 6.83 9.58 -12.43
C LEU A 204 7.29 11.02 -12.19
N LEU A 205 8.53 11.37 -12.56
CA LEU A 205 9.08 12.71 -12.33
C LEU A 205 8.61 13.76 -13.35
N ALA A 206 8.15 13.34 -14.53
CA ALA A 206 7.50 14.21 -15.51
C ALA A 206 6.07 14.54 -15.09
N THR A 207 5.33 13.55 -14.60
CA THR A 207 3.94 13.70 -14.11
C THR A 207 3.89 14.33 -12.73
N HIS A 208 4.93 14.11 -11.91
CA HIS A 208 5.07 14.63 -10.55
C HIS A 208 6.42 15.36 -10.35
N PRO A 209 6.61 16.54 -10.94
CA PRO A 209 7.82 17.35 -10.79
C PRO A 209 8.19 17.65 -9.33
N GLU A 210 7.19 17.69 -8.44
CA GLU A 210 7.34 17.91 -7.01
C GLU A 210 8.16 16.82 -6.31
N LEU A 211 8.30 15.64 -6.92
CA LEU A 211 9.08 14.53 -6.37
C LEU A 211 10.58 14.66 -6.67
N ARG A 212 11.00 15.53 -7.61
CA ARG A 212 12.42 15.68 -7.98
C ARG A 212 13.36 15.96 -6.81
N PRO A 213 13.01 16.81 -5.82
CA PRO A 213 13.86 17.05 -4.66
C PRO A 213 14.12 15.79 -3.81
N LEU A 214 13.24 14.78 -3.83
CA LEU A 214 13.42 13.52 -3.09
C LEU A 214 14.53 12.65 -3.67
N PHE A 215 14.78 12.80 -4.96
CA PHE A 215 15.84 12.08 -5.68
C PHE A 215 17.08 12.95 -5.89
N ALA A 216 17.10 14.16 -5.32
CA ALA A 216 18.25 15.05 -5.40
C ALA A 216 19.40 14.47 -4.55
N GLY A 217 20.46 14.04 -5.23
CA GLY A 217 21.59 13.34 -4.59
C GLY A 217 21.48 11.81 -4.61
N THR A 218 20.36 11.27 -5.08
CA THR A 218 20.19 9.83 -5.32
C THR A 218 20.82 9.45 -6.66
N GLU A 219 21.64 8.40 -6.66
CA GLU A 219 22.08 7.80 -7.92
C GLU A 219 20.92 7.05 -8.56
N MET A 220 20.22 7.73 -9.47
CA MET A 220 19.07 7.19 -10.19
C MET A 220 19.31 5.79 -10.78
N PRO A 221 20.50 5.46 -11.34
CA PRO A 221 20.78 4.09 -11.80
C PRO A 221 20.78 3.05 -10.66
N LYS A 222 21.25 3.40 -9.46
CA LYS A 222 21.20 2.49 -8.30
C LYS A 222 19.77 2.33 -7.80
N GLN A 223 19.00 3.41 -7.78
CA GLN A 223 17.60 3.40 -7.37
C GLN A 223 16.71 2.62 -8.36
N GLN A 224 16.95 2.76 -9.65
CA GLN A 224 16.33 1.96 -10.73
C GLN A 224 16.66 0.47 -10.56
N LYS A 225 17.93 0.14 -10.31
CA LYS A 225 18.36 -1.25 -10.08
C LYS A 225 17.78 -1.84 -8.80
N LYS A 226 17.64 -1.05 -7.74
CA LYS A 226 16.99 -1.47 -6.49
C LYS A 226 15.51 -1.76 -6.70
N LEU A 227 14.80 -0.92 -7.46
CA LEU A 227 13.42 -1.16 -7.87
C LEU A 227 13.32 -2.43 -8.74
N LEU A 228 14.21 -2.58 -9.73
CA LEU A 228 14.22 -3.75 -10.59
C LEU A 228 14.41 -5.06 -9.81
N ASN A 229 15.36 -5.07 -8.87
CA ASN A 229 15.62 -6.22 -8.01
C ASN A 229 14.49 -6.52 -7.02
N SER A 230 13.53 -5.60 -6.83
CA SER A 230 12.34 -5.83 -6.01
C SER A 230 11.16 -6.40 -6.80
N LEU A 231 11.29 -6.48 -8.12
CA LEU A 231 10.26 -6.97 -9.05
C LEU A 231 10.55 -8.39 -9.59
N VAL A 232 11.65 -9.01 -9.14
CA VAL A 232 12.14 -10.36 -9.52
C VAL A 232 12.44 -11.14 -8.25
#